data_AF-A0A1L9R705-F1
#
_entry.id   AF-A0A1L9R705-F1
#
_cell.length_a   1.000
_cell.length_b   1.000
_cell.length_c   1.000
_cell.angle_alpha   90.00
_cell.angle_beta   90.00
_cell.angle_gamma   90.00
#
_symmetry.space_group_name_H-M   'P 1'
#
loop_
_entity.id
_entity.type
_entity.pdbx_description
1 polymer ?
#
loop_
_entity_poly.entity_id
_entity_poly.type
_entity_poly.pdbx_seq_one_letter_code
_entity_poly.pdbx_strand_id
1 'polypeptide(L)'
;MNDIYQRLQFHWDNTRQRLIDNGNPPWLLNKTIFRLTTALMAIIGLALFGAAIKPWGENFEHVRGTVKGDWQDALALCSLLLSFLYNTLSIPWVFWHARPVHPLLDCNADFTVWITLGVGVVFAGWGGAFNLWHSITSSDEIRCVGCSPVLYEIGRLELAGLCFGIIVWTMTTLLLIHGCVQAVRLYRYGTGPAGFFNLEGNTYFMDEKESQRMMMEEWLPSQLDMPRPPPKTWSKYRSMHNGRMDFYDLR
;
A
#
# COMPACT_ATOMS: atom_id res chain seq x y z
N MET A 1 -26.97 27.92 -3.63
CA MET A 1 -26.43 26.73 -2.94
C MET A 1 -26.49 25.48 -3.81
N ASN A 2 -27.61 25.21 -4.53
CA ASN A 2 -27.74 24.03 -5.40
C ASN A 2 -26.75 23.95 -6.58
N ASP A 3 -26.37 25.08 -7.20
CA ASP A 3 -25.42 25.08 -8.33
C ASP A 3 -24.01 24.59 -7.92
N ILE A 4 -23.52 25.00 -6.74
CA ILE A 4 -22.21 24.55 -6.23
C ILE A 4 -22.22 23.05 -5.95
N TYR A 5 -23.29 22.53 -5.35
CA TYR A 5 -23.43 21.10 -5.07
C TYR A 5 -23.45 20.27 -6.35
N GLN A 6 -24.21 20.71 -7.37
CA GLN A 6 -24.26 20.02 -8.66
C GLN A 6 -22.91 20.02 -9.39
N ARG A 7 -22.17 21.14 -9.35
CA ARG A 7 -20.82 21.20 -9.94
C ARG A 7 -19.84 20.28 -9.23
N LEU A 8 -19.88 20.23 -7.91
CA LEU A 8 -19.05 19.31 -7.11
C LEU A 8 -19.39 17.86 -7.41
N GLN A 9 -20.69 17.53 -7.47
CA GLN A 9 -21.16 16.19 -7.78
C GLN A 9 -20.73 15.76 -9.19
N PHE A 10 -20.91 16.62 -10.19
CA PHE A 10 -20.46 16.33 -11.56
C PHE A 10 -18.94 16.12 -11.64
N HIS A 11 -18.16 16.95 -10.94
CA HIS A 11 -16.71 16.82 -10.93
C HIS A 11 -16.26 15.51 -10.23
N TRP A 12 -16.93 15.14 -9.15
CA TRP A 12 -16.72 13.89 -8.45
C TRP A 12 -17.04 12.68 -9.33
N ASP A 13 -18.21 12.68 -9.98
CA ASP A 13 -18.65 11.56 -10.82
C ASP A 13 -17.71 11.37 -12.03
N ASN A 14 -17.30 12.46 -12.68
CA ASN A 14 -16.32 12.42 -13.77
C ASN A 14 -14.95 11.90 -13.31
N THR A 15 -14.49 12.31 -12.12
CA THR A 15 -13.20 11.83 -11.57
C THR A 15 -13.27 10.37 -11.18
N ARG A 16 -14.37 9.95 -10.55
CA ARG A 16 -14.63 8.56 -10.20
C ARG A 16 -14.69 7.67 -11.44
N GLN A 17 -15.38 8.11 -12.49
CA GLN A 17 -15.41 7.40 -13.77
C GLN A 17 -14.01 7.26 -14.36
N ARG A 18 -13.18 8.33 -14.36
CA ARG A 18 -11.78 8.22 -14.81
C ARG A 18 -10.94 7.24 -13.99
N LEU A 19 -11.21 7.10 -12.70
CA LEU A 19 -10.54 6.13 -11.83
C LEU A 19 -11.00 4.69 -12.05
N ILE A 20 -12.22 4.47 -12.56
CA ILE A 20 -12.80 3.14 -12.79
C ILE A 20 -12.63 2.69 -14.26
N ASP A 21 -12.86 3.59 -15.22
CA ASP A 21 -13.06 3.26 -16.63
C ASP A 21 -11.77 3.32 -17.47
N ASN A 22 -10.70 3.97 -17.01
CA ASN A 22 -9.43 4.13 -17.75
C ASN A 22 -8.54 2.86 -17.75
N GLY A 23 -9.11 1.66 -17.65
CA GLY A 23 -8.35 0.41 -17.50
C GLY A 23 -7.58 0.32 -16.18
N ASN A 24 -7.94 1.17 -15.21
CA ASN A 24 -7.41 1.12 -13.86
C ASN A 24 -8.04 -0.05 -13.09
N PRO A 25 -7.36 -0.58 -12.08
CA PRO A 25 -7.93 -1.65 -11.29
C PRO A 25 -9.11 -1.15 -10.43
N PRO A 26 -10.17 -1.97 -10.25
CA PRO A 26 -11.37 -1.57 -9.51
C PRO A 26 -11.10 -1.27 -8.03
N TRP A 27 -9.99 -1.78 -7.48
CA TRP A 27 -9.58 -1.53 -6.11
C TRP A 27 -8.80 -0.22 -5.91
N LEU A 28 -8.50 0.55 -6.96
CA LEU A 28 -7.73 1.80 -6.85
C LEU A 28 -8.43 2.80 -5.91
N LEU A 29 -9.74 2.99 -6.07
CA LEU A 29 -10.52 3.87 -5.22
C LEU A 29 -10.49 3.41 -3.75
N ASN A 30 -10.70 2.12 -3.51
CA ASN A 30 -10.66 1.55 -2.17
C ASN A 30 -9.28 1.75 -1.53
N LYS A 31 -8.20 1.53 -2.29
CA LYS A 31 -6.83 1.77 -1.83
C LYS A 31 -6.63 3.24 -1.44
N THR A 32 -7.11 4.19 -2.24
CA THR A 32 -7.02 5.62 -1.93
C THR A 32 -7.82 6.00 -0.68
N ILE A 33 -8.99 5.39 -0.45
CA ILE A 33 -9.75 5.59 0.80
C ILE A 33 -8.95 5.05 1.99
N PHE A 34 -8.35 3.86 1.88
CA PHE A 34 -7.47 3.32 2.92
C PHE A 34 -6.27 4.24 3.21
N ARG A 35 -5.64 4.80 2.17
CA ARG A 35 -4.55 5.80 2.30
C ARG A 35 -5.04 7.03 3.09
N LEU A 36 -6.21 7.55 2.76
CA LEU A 36 -6.81 8.71 3.46
C LEU A 36 -7.08 8.41 4.94
N THR A 37 -7.72 7.27 5.24
CA THR A 37 -7.98 6.86 6.62
C THR A 37 -6.67 6.70 7.39
N THR A 38 -5.64 6.11 6.78
CA THR A 38 -4.32 5.95 7.38
C THR A 38 -3.67 7.31 7.67
N ALA A 39 -3.75 8.26 6.74
CA ALA A 39 -3.24 9.63 6.94
C ALA A 39 -3.94 10.34 8.12
N LEU A 40 -5.27 10.21 8.22
CA LEU A 40 -6.05 10.80 9.31
C LEU A 40 -5.68 10.20 10.68
N MET A 41 -5.50 8.88 10.75
CA MET A 41 -5.06 8.24 11.99
C MET A 41 -3.62 8.63 12.34
N ALA A 42 -2.76 8.77 11.33
CA ALA A 42 -1.37 9.18 11.51
C ALA A 42 -1.24 10.61 12.07
N ILE A 43 -2.02 11.57 11.56
CA ILE A 43 -1.99 12.94 12.09
C ILE A 43 -2.56 13.03 13.50
N ILE A 44 -3.58 12.24 13.84
CA ILE A 44 -4.10 12.16 15.22
C ILE A 44 -3.02 11.60 16.16
N GLY A 45 -2.39 10.48 15.78
CA GLY A 45 -1.29 9.89 16.56
C GLY A 45 -0.12 10.87 16.73
N LEU A 46 0.26 11.56 15.65
CA LEU A 46 1.32 12.57 15.65
C LEU A 46 1.00 13.72 16.62
N ALA A 47 -0.24 14.21 16.60
CA ALA A 47 -0.68 15.28 17.49
C ALA A 47 -0.67 14.85 18.97
N LEU A 48 -1.07 13.61 19.26
CA LEU A 48 -1.08 13.08 20.63
C LEU A 48 0.32 12.87 21.20
N PHE A 49 1.22 12.24 20.44
CA PHE A 49 2.63 12.14 20.83
C PHE A 49 3.29 13.52 20.94
N GLY A 50 3.04 14.42 19.99
CA GLY A 50 3.57 15.78 20.02
C GLY A 50 3.09 16.59 21.22
N ALA A 51 1.84 16.39 21.65
CA ALA A 51 1.27 17.04 22.83
C ALA A 51 1.92 16.56 24.14
N ALA A 52 2.44 15.33 24.19
CA ALA A 52 3.10 14.79 25.37
C ALA A 52 4.53 15.34 25.59
N ILE A 53 5.22 15.78 24.52
CA ILE A 53 6.63 16.22 24.58
C ILE A 53 6.85 17.38 25.56
N LYS A 54 6.04 18.44 25.46
CA LYS A 54 6.23 19.63 26.30
C LYS A 54 6.03 19.30 27.79
N PRO A 55 4.93 18.65 28.20
CA PRO A 55 4.76 18.16 29.56
C PRO A 55 5.91 17.26 30.05
N TRP A 56 6.46 16.39 29.21
CA TRP A 56 7.63 15.57 29.56
C TRP A 56 8.84 16.42 29.92
N GLY A 57 9.23 17.33 29.01
CA GLY A 57 10.42 18.17 29.19
C GLY A 57 10.34 19.14 30.36
N GLU A 58 9.13 19.49 30.82
CA GLU A 58 8.92 20.37 31.97
C GLU A 58 8.95 19.63 33.33
N ASN A 59 8.70 18.32 33.36
CA ASN A 59 8.46 17.58 34.61
C ASN A 59 9.48 16.45 34.90
N PHE A 60 10.21 15.97 33.89
CA PHE A 60 11.01 14.76 34.00
C PHE A 60 12.39 14.86 33.33
N GLU A 61 13.36 14.12 33.88
CA GLU A 61 14.71 13.96 33.33
C GLU A 61 15.02 12.47 33.08
N HIS A 62 15.80 12.18 32.03
CA HIS A 62 16.20 10.82 31.66
C HIS A 62 17.19 10.20 32.66
N VAL A 63 16.97 8.93 33.04
CA VAL A 63 17.79 8.19 34.02
C VAL A 63 19.19 7.82 33.50
N ARG A 64 19.38 7.64 32.18
CA ARG A 64 20.65 7.18 31.58
C ARG A 64 20.95 7.85 30.24
N GLY A 65 21.86 8.83 30.24
CA GLY A 65 22.52 9.33 29.02
C GLY A 65 23.11 10.74 29.16
N THR A 66 24.39 10.90 28.82
CA THR A 66 25.07 12.21 28.76
C THR A 66 24.67 13.04 27.53
N VAL A 67 23.99 12.44 26.55
CA VAL A 67 23.45 13.09 25.36
C VAL A 67 21.93 13.14 25.49
N LYS A 68 21.41 14.34 25.73
CA LYS A 68 19.98 14.68 25.83
C LYS A 68 19.26 14.42 24.49
N GLY A 69 18.98 13.17 24.16
CA GLY A 69 18.15 12.84 23.00
C GLY A 69 16.93 12.05 23.45
N ASP A 70 15.74 12.62 23.28
CA ASP A 70 14.44 11.92 23.36
C ASP A 70 14.23 11.06 22.10
N TRP A 71 15.09 10.06 21.87
CA TRP A 71 14.99 9.22 20.67
C TRP A 71 13.79 8.25 20.73
N GLN A 72 13.26 8.01 21.92
CA GLN A 72 12.15 7.09 22.16
C GLN A 72 10.86 7.53 21.45
N ASP A 73 10.44 8.77 21.65
CA ASP A 73 9.22 9.29 21.02
C ASP A 73 9.49 9.77 19.60
N ALA A 74 10.72 10.22 19.33
CA ALA A 74 11.13 10.66 18.00
C ALA A 74 10.97 9.55 16.96
N LEU A 75 11.26 8.29 17.29
CA LEU A 75 11.10 7.17 16.34
C LEU A 75 9.63 6.94 15.95
N ALA A 76 8.71 6.98 16.91
CA ALA A 76 7.28 6.85 16.64
C ALA A 76 6.75 8.09 15.87
N LEU A 77 7.13 9.30 16.30
CA LEU A 77 6.76 10.56 15.66
C LEU A 77 7.26 10.66 14.22
N CYS A 78 8.52 10.36 13.95
CA CYS A 78 9.09 10.38 12.60
C CYS A 78 8.39 9.37 11.70
N SER A 79 8.08 8.18 12.21
CA SER A 79 7.38 7.15 11.44
C SER A 79 5.94 7.54 11.13
N LEU A 80 5.23 8.14 12.08
CA LEU A 80 3.88 8.69 11.88
C LEU A 80 3.89 9.86 10.90
N LEU A 81 4.88 10.75 10.99
CA LEU A 81 5.04 11.86 10.06
C LEU A 81 5.32 11.36 8.64
N LEU A 82 6.22 10.38 8.48
CA LEU A 82 6.52 9.77 7.20
C LEU A 82 5.26 9.11 6.60
N SER A 83 4.52 8.36 7.42
CA SER A 83 3.23 7.77 7.04
C SER A 83 2.25 8.84 6.59
N PHE A 84 2.06 9.90 7.37
CA PHE A 84 1.17 11.00 7.04
C PHE A 84 1.55 11.66 5.72
N LEU A 85 2.82 12.03 5.53
CA LEU A 85 3.30 12.68 4.32
C LEU A 85 3.11 11.78 3.09
N TYR A 86 3.54 10.51 3.17
CA TYR A 86 3.42 9.60 2.04
C TYR A 86 1.97 9.37 1.64
N ASN A 87 1.10 9.02 2.60
CA ASN A 87 -0.31 8.78 2.33
C ASN A 87 -1.00 10.05 1.80
N THR A 88 -0.72 11.22 2.39
CA THR A 88 -1.28 12.50 1.96
C THR A 88 -0.83 12.92 0.57
N LEU A 89 0.44 12.68 0.20
CA LEU A 89 0.97 13.02 -1.13
C LEU A 89 0.49 12.04 -2.22
N SER A 90 0.27 10.77 -1.86
CA SER A 90 -0.20 9.75 -2.81
C SER A 90 -1.63 10.02 -3.32
N ILE A 91 -2.49 10.60 -2.48
CA ILE A 91 -3.89 10.91 -2.80
C ILE A 91 -4.01 11.91 -3.97
N PRO A 92 -3.50 13.15 -3.88
CA PRO A 92 -3.58 14.10 -4.97
C PRO A 92 -2.83 13.62 -6.21
N TRP A 93 -1.76 12.83 -6.05
CA TRP A 93 -1.09 12.20 -7.17
C TRP A 93 -2.04 11.30 -7.98
N VAL A 94 -2.74 10.37 -7.30
CA VAL A 94 -3.70 9.46 -7.92
C VAL A 94 -4.86 10.21 -8.55
N PHE A 95 -5.37 11.26 -7.88
CA PHE A 95 -6.47 12.08 -8.41
C PHE A 95 -6.05 12.91 -9.63
N TRP A 96 -4.85 13.50 -9.62
CA TRP A 96 -4.35 14.31 -10.74
C TRP A 96 -4.05 13.44 -11.96
N HIS A 97 -3.30 12.37 -11.76
CA HIS A 97 -2.81 11.55 -12.88
C HIS A 97 -3.79 10.45 -13.29
N ALA A 98 -4.85 10.20 -12.49
CA ALA A 98 -5.80 9.10 -12.67
C ALA A 98 -5.09 7.75 -12.88
N ARG A 99 -3.96 7.55 -12.20
CA ARG A 99 -3.08 6.37 -12.32
C ARG A 99 -2.59 5.95 -10.94
N PRO A 100 -2.40 4.64 -10.69
CA PRO A 100 -1.78 4.16 -9.46
C PRO A 100 -0.34 4.67 -9.36
N VAL A 101 0.15 4.83 -8.12
CA VAL A 101 1.58 5.03 -7.85
C VAL A 101 2.34 3.79 -8.29
N HIS A 102 3.59 3.96 -8.71
CA HIS A 102 4.44 2.84 -9.12
C HIS A 102 4.49 1.76 -8.02
N PRO A 103 4.16 0.48 -8.32
CA PRO A 103 3.99 -0.57 -7.31
C PRO A 103 5.20 -0.78 -6.39
N LEU A 104 6.42 -0.67 -6.92
CA LEU A 104 7.63 -0.78 -6.10
C LEU A 104 7.81 0.40 -5.14
N LEU A 105 7.47 1.61 -5.59
CA LEU A 105 7.58 2.81 -4.75
C LEU A 105 6.57 2.70 -3.60
N ASP A 106 5.35 2.27 -3.91
CA ASP A 106 4.30 1.96 -2.94
C ASP A 106 4.77 0.91 -1.92
N CYS A 107 5.29 -0.22 -2.40
CA CYS A 107 5.77 -1.29 -1.53
C CYS A 107 6.94 -0.85 -0.64
N ASN A 108 7.91 -0.12 -1.19
CA ASN A 108 9.08 0.35 -0.43
C ASN A 108 8.70 1.40 0.62
N ALA A 109 7.83 2.35 0.26
CA ALA A 109 7.34 3.36 1.20
C ALA A 109 6.56 2.70 2.35
N ASP A 110 5.64 1.78 2.03
CA ASP A 110 4.85 1.06 3.02
C ASP A 110 5.72 0.17 3.91
N PHE A 111 6.72 -0.51 3.33
CA PHE A 111 7.66 -1.32 4.09
C PHE A 111 8.51 -0.47 5.04
N THR A 112 8.98 0.69 4.58
CA THR A 112 9.75 1.63 5.38
C THR A 112 8.93 2.13 6.57
N VAL A 113 7.70 2.58 6.33
CA VAL A 113 6.80 3.00 7.42
C VAL A 113 6.50 1.83 8.37
N TRP A 114 6.24 0.64 7.83
CA TRP A 114 5.89 -0.53 8.63
C TRP A 114 7.01 -0.94 9.59
N ILE A 115 8.26 -0.98 9.11
CA ILE A 115 9.41 -1.39 9.94
C ILE A 115 9.75 -0.30 10.97
N THR A 116 9.81 0.97 10.57
CA THR A 116 10.19 2.04 11.49
C THR A 116 9.10 2.28 12.54
N LEU A 117 7.82 2.22 12.15
CA LEU A 117 6.71 2.38 13.08
C LEU A 117 6.59 1.17 14.02
N GLY A 118 6.81 -0.05 13.53
CA GLY A 118 6.82 -1.24 14.38
C GLY A 118 7.88 -1.15 15.47
N VAL A 119 9.10 -0.76 15.10
CA VAL A 119 10.17 -0.49 16.08
C VAL A 119 9.77 0.65 17.02
N GLY A 120 9.28 1.78 16.49
CA GLY A 120 8.87 2.93 17.29
C GLY A 120 7.78 2.62 18.33
N VAL A 121 6.75 1.85 17.94
CA VAL A 121 5.65 1.42 18.84
C VAL A 121 6.16 0.49 19.93
N VAL A 122 7.02 -0.48 19.60
CA VAL A 122 7.62 -1.38 20.61
C VAL A 122 8.48 -0.60 21.59
N PHE A 123 9.32 0.31 21.10
CA PHE A 123 10.15 1.16 21.95
C PHE A 123 9.31 2.09 22.82
N ALA A 124 8.33 2.80 22.27
CA ALA A 124 7.44 3.68 23.02
C ALA A 124 6.68 2.90 24.11
N GLY A 125 6.11 1.74 23.77
CA GLY A 125 5.41 0.90 24.73
C GLY A 125 6.30 0.31 25.83
N TRP A 126 7.54 -0.06 25.50
CA TRP A 126 8.46 -0.68 26.46
C TRP A 126 9.11 0.33 27.42
N GLY A 127 9.66 1.43 26.90
CA GLY A 127 10.42 2.36 27.75
C GLY A 127 9.70 3.67 28.12
N GLY A 128 8.75 4.15 27.29
CA GLY A 128 8.07 5.43 27.51
C GLY A 128 6.99 5.30 28.58
N ALA A 129 6.31 4.15 28.60
CA ALA A 129 5.19 3.97 29.50
C ALA A 129 5.60 4.01 30.99
N PHE A 130 6.71 3.39 31.45
CA PHE A 130 6.93 3.22 32.91
C PHE A 130 8.37 3.04 33.45
N ASN A 131 9.43 2.96 32.64
CA ASN A 131 10.69 2.34 33.13
C ASN A 131 11.97 3.20 33.05
N LEU A 132 11.95 4.41 32.47
CA LEU A 132 13.19 5.15 32.15
C LEU A 132 13.24 6.61 32.63
N TRP A 133 12.28 7.06 33.45
CA TRP A 133 12.14 8.48 33.83
C TRP A 133 12.33 8.74 35.33
N HIS A 134 13.04 9.84 35.65
CA HIS A 134 13.17 10.42 37.00
C HIS A 134 12.43 11.76 37.10
N SER A 135 11.90 12.08 38.29
CA SER A 135 11.24 13.36 38.54
C SER A 135 12.28 14.42 38.90
N ILE A 136 12.16 15.62 38.33
CA ILE A 136 13.09 16.73 38.58
C ILE A 136 13.08 17.17 40.06
N THR A 137 11.96 16.98 40.75
CA THR A 137 11.76 17.44 42.14
C THR A 137 12.18 16.41 43.19
N SER A 138 12.49 15.17 42.81
CA SER A 138 12.72 14.06 43.73
C SER A 138 13.99 13.31 43.30
N SER A 139 14.97 13.12 44.19
CA SER A 139 16.17 12.30 43.88
C SER A 139 15.88 10.80 43.70
N ASP A 140 14.61 10.42 43.78
CA ASP A 140 14.15 9.04 43.68
C ASP A 140 13.65 8.71 42.26
N GLU A 141 13.85 7.46 41.88
CA GLU A 141 13.23 6.82 40.72
C GLU A 141 11.70 6.93 40.85
N ILE A 142 11.02 7.31 39.76
CA ILE A 142 9.55 7.40 39.75
C ILE A 142 9.00 5.98 39.81
N ARG A 143 9.00 5.39 41.01
CA ARG A 143 8.44 4.07 41.29
C ARG A 143 6.97 4.15 41.74
N CYS A 144 6.49 5.32 42.14
CA CYS A 144 5.09 5.52 42.52
C CYS A 144 4.27 6.14 41.37
N VAL A 145 3.72 5.30 40.50
CA VAL A 145 2.81 5.67 39.40
C VAL A 145 1.52 6.36 39.90
N GLY A 146 1.13 6.16 41.16
CA GLY A 146 -0.07 6.76 41.76
C GLY A 146 0.15 8.08 42.51
N CYS A 147 1.39 8.53 42.67
CA CYS A 147 1.72 9.67 43.53
C CYS A 147 1.79 11.01 42.77
N SER A 148 1.86 10.99 41.43
CA SER A 148 1.93 12.20 40.60
C SER A 148 0.77 12.26 39.59
N PRO A 149 -0.20 13.17 39.76
CA PRO A 149 -1.33 13.30 38.83
C PRO A 149 -0.88 13.73 37.42
N VAL A 150 0.24 14.45 37.32
CA VAL A 150 0.81 14.93 36.05
C VAL A 150 1.30 13.75 35.20
N LEU A 151 1.90 12.72 35.81
CA LEU A 151 2.34 11.52 35.10
C LEU A 151 1.16 10.77 34.45
N TYR A 152 0.00 10.76 35.11
CA TYR A 152 -1.20 10.12 34.57
C TYR A 152 -1.75 10.86 33.35
N GLU A 153 -1.69 12.20 33.34
CA GLU A 153 -2.13 12.99 32.20
C GLU A 153 -1.22 12.78 30.98
N ILE A 154 0.10 12.77 31.21
CA ILE A 154 1.10 12.54 30.16
C ILE A 154 1.00 11.12 29.62
N GLY A 155 0.99 10.12 30.50
CA GLY A 155 0.87 8.72 30.11
C GLY A 155 -0.43 8.42 29.36
N ARG A 156 -1.52 9.16 29.62
CA ARG A 156 -2.76 9.03 28.84
C ARG A 156 -2.61 9.55 27.41
N LEU A 157 -1.91 10.67 27.20
CA LEU A 157 -1.66 11.21 25.87
C LEU A 157 -0.77 10.26 25.05
N GLU A 158 0.29 9.75 25.66
CA GLU A 158 1.19 8.78 25.03
C GLU A 158 0.49 7.46 24.71
N LEU A 159 -0.27 6.91 25.67
CA LEU A 159 -1.00 5.66 25.45
C LEU A 159 -2.06 5.83 24.35
N ALA A 160 -2.73 6.98 24.29
CA ALA A 160 -3.64 7.29 23.19
C ALA A 160 -2.87 7.36 21.86
N GLY A 161 -1.74 8.07 21.82
CA GLY A 161 -0.84 8.14 20.65
C GLY A 161 -0.39 6.75 20.19
N LEU A 162 -0.01 5.88 21.13
CA LEU A 162 0.40 4.50 20.89
C LEU A 162 -0.73 3.68 20.27
N CYS A 163 -1.97 3.80 20.78
CA CYS A 163 -3.14 3.14 20.21
C CYS A 163 -3.36 3.56 18.74
N PHE A 164 -3.30 4.86 18.44
CA PHE A 164 -3.39 5.33 17.04
C PHE A 164 -2.19 4.84 16.20
N GLY A 165 -0.99 4.79 16.77
CA GLY A 165 0.19 4.20 16.14
C GLY A 165 0.00 2.74 15.74
N ILE A 166 -0.59 1.92 16.62
CA ILE A 166 -0.93 0.52 16.33
C ILE A 166 -1.98 0.43 15.21
N ILE A 167 -2.98 1.30 15.21
CA ILE A 167 -3.99 1.35 14.14
C ILE A 167 -3.32 1.71 12.80
N VAL A 168 -2.45 2.72 12.77
CA VAL A 168 -1.70 3.08 11.56
C VAL A 168 -0.79 1.94 11.10
N TRP A 169 -0.14 1.25 12.03
CA TRP A 169 0.72 0.11 11.74
C TRP A 169 -0.06 -1.06 11.12
N THR A 170 -1.23 -1.41 11.66
CA THR A 170 -2.10 -2.45 11.11
C THR A 170 -2.62 -2.08 9.71
N MET A 171 -3.08 -0.84 9.51
CA MET A 171 -3.50 -0.35 8.19
C MET A 171 -2.36 -0.37 7.17
N THR A 172 -1.17 0.07 7.58
CA THR A 172 0.04 0.03 6.73
C THR A 172 0.42 -1.41 6.40
N THR A 173 0.25 -2.35 7.33
CA THR A 173 0.48 -3.78 7.06
C THR A 173 -0.43 -4.30 5.95
N LEU A 174 -1.72 -3.94 5.96
CA LEU A 174 -2.66 -4.33 4.91
C LEU A 174 -2.29 -3.72 3.55
N LEU A 175 -1.90 -2.43 3.54
CA LEU A 175 -1.44 -1.73 2.34
C LEU A 175 -0.16 -2.36 1.77
N LEU A 176 0.79 -2.72 2.64
CA LEU A 176 2.03 -3.42 2.29
C LEU A 176 1.74 -4.79 1.67
N ILE A 177 0.92 -5.63 2.32
CA ILE A 177 0.55 -6.95 1.78
C ILE A 177 -0.07 -6.79 0.40
N HIS A 178 -0.98 -5.84 0.23
CA HIS A 178 -1.61 -5.58 -1.05
C HIS A 178 -0.61 -5.11 -2.11
N GLY A 179 0.34 -4.23 -1.76
CA GLY A 179 1.44 -3.81 -2.65
C GLY A 179 2.34 -4.97 -3.05
N CYS A 180 2.73 -5.84 -2.12
CA CYS A 180 3.52 -7.04 -2.37
C CYS A 180 2.79 -7.99 -3.33
N VAL A 181 1.51 -8.27 -3.11
CA VAL A 181 0.71 -9.14 -3.99
C VAL A 181 0.65 -8.57 -5.41
N GLN A 182 0.50 -7.25 -5.56
CA GLN A 182 0.55 -6.61 -6.88
C GLN A 182 1.91 -6.73 -7.55
N ALA A 183 3.00 -6.49 -6.81
CA ALA A 183 4.36 -6.62 -7.33
C ALA A 183 4.67 -8.05 -7.79
N VAL A 184 4.26 -9.06 -7.02
CA VAL A 184 4.43 -10.47 -7.40
C VAL A 184 3.61 -10.83 -8.63
N ARG A 185 2.37 -10.34 -8.75
CA ARG A 185 1.56 -10.54 -9.97
C ARG A 185 2.24 -9.93 -11.18
N LEU A 186 2.79 -8.73 -11.06
CA LEU A 186 3.55 -8.09 -12.15
C LEU A 186 4.82 -8.86 -12.50
N TYR A 187 5.52 -9.43 -11.53
CA TYR A 187 6.67 -10.29 -11.80
C TYR A 187 6.29 -11.59 -12.51
N ARG A 188 5.16 -12.20 -12.13
CA ARG A 188 4.71 -13.50 -12.67
C ARG A 188 4.09 -13.39 -14.07
N TYR A 189 3.39 -12.29 -14.34
CA TYR A 189 2.64 -12.10 -15.59
C TYR A 189 3.24 -11.03 -16.53
N GLY A 190 4.23 -10.26 -16.05
CA GLY A 190 4.95 -9.25 -16.82
C GLY A 190 6.17 -9.83 -17.53
N THR A 191 6.33 -9.47 -18.80
CA THR A 191 7.37 -9.87 -19.74
C THR A 191 8.80 -9.53 -19.29
N GLY A 192 9.40 -10.32 -18.41
CA GLY A 192 10.83 -10.30 -18.08
C GLY A 192 11.40 -8.95 -17.59
N PRO A 193 12.70 -8.90 -17.24
CA PRO A 193 13.34 -7.68 -16.73
C PRO A 193 13.37 -6.51 -17.72
N ALA A 194 13.11 -6.76 -19.02
CA ALA A 194 13.09 -5.73 -20.07
C ALA A 194 11.73 -5.01 -20.23
N GLY A 195 10.61 -5.64 -19.85
CA GLY A 195 9.29 -4.98 -19.80
C GLY A 195 9.10 -4.07 -18.59
N PHE A 196 10.01 -4.16 -17.61
CA PHE A 196 9.95 -3.48 -16.31
C PHE A 196 10.12 -1.96 -16.39
N PHE A 197 10.86 -1.46 -17.40
CA PHE A 197 11.09 -0.03 -17.61
C PHE A 197 10.14 0.59 -18.64
N ASN A 198 9.31 -0.21 -19.32
CA ASN A 198 8.43 0.23 -20.42
C ASN A 198 6.93 0.14 -20.04
N LEU A 199 6.61 0.40 -18.77
CA LEU A 199 5.26 0.35 -18.19
C LEU A 199 4.48 1.68 -18.35
N GLU A 200 4.83 2.50 -19.34
CA GLU A 200 4.22 3.82 -19.54
C GLU A 200 2.87 3.77 -20.28
N GLY A 201 2.48 2.62 -20.83
CA GLY A 201 1.18 2.46 -21.51
C GLY A 201 0.65 1.02 -21.50
N ASN A 202 -0.55 0.85 -20.94
CA ASN A 202 -1.55 -0.17 -21.32
C ASN A 202 -1.49 -1.63 -20.83
N THR A 203 -0.63 -2.07 -19.91
CA THR A 203 -0.56 -3.52 -19.58
C THR A 203 -1.29 -3.99 -18.32
N TYR A 204 -2.22 -3.23 -17.74
CA TYR A 204 -2.94 -3.70 -16.53
C TYR A 204 -4.22 -4.52 -16.79
N PHE A 205 -4.63 -4.72 -18.03
CA PHE A 205 -5.81 -5.52 -18.36
C PHE A 205 -5.41 -6.79 -19.09
N MET A 206 -5.09 -7.84 -18.33
CA MET A 206 -5.47 -9.18 -18.77
C MET A 206 -6.99 -9.24 -18.59
N ASP A 207 -7.73 -9.38 -19.68
CA ASP A 207 -9.18 -9.57 -19.66
C ASP A 207 -9.50 -10.71 -18.67
N GLU A 208 -10.51 -10.53 -17.82
CA GLU A 208 -10.93 -11.54 -16.84
C GLU A 208 -11.25 -12.87 -17.53
N LYS A 209 -11.68 -12.81 -18.79
CA LYS A 209 -11.85 -13.99 -19.67
C LYS A 209 -10.55 -14.69 -20.04
N GLU A 210 -9.44 -13.95 -20.16
CA GLU A 210 -8.11 -14.49 -20.45
C GLU A 210 -7.49 -15.13 -19.20
N SER A 211 -7.69 -14.51 -18.03
CA SER A 211 -7.37 -15.12 -16.74
C SER A 211 -8.17 -16.42 -16.50
N GLN A 212 -9.46 -16.44 -16.84
CA GLN A 212 -10.26 -17.66 -16.76
C GLN A 212 -9.87 -18.72 -17.80
N ARG A 213 -9.45 -18.33 -19.01
CA ARG A 213 -8.88 -19.27 -19.99
C ARG A 213 -7.59 -19.91 -19.48
N MET A 214 -6.68 -19.12 -18.93
CA MET A 214 -5.42 -19.65 -18.41
C MET A 214 -5.63 -20.55 -17.18
N MET A 215 -6.59 -20.23 -16.30
CA MET A 215 -6.96 -21.13 -15.20
C MET A 215 -7.65 -22.42 -15.68
N MET A 216 -8.41 -22.38 -16.79
CA MET A 216 -8.95 -23.61 -17.40
C MET A 216 -7.86 -24.43 -18.10
N GLU A 217 -6.87 -23.79 -18.74
CA GLU A 217 -5.76 -24.49 -19.40
C GLU A 217 -4.79 -25.13 -18.39
N GLU A 218 -4.57 -24.51 -17.23
CA GLU A 218 -3.74 -25.08 -16.15
C GLU A 218 -4.45 -26.24 -15.40
N TRP A 219 -5.80 -26.28 -15.42
CA TRP A 219 -6.60 -27.38 -14.87
C TRP A 219 -6.97 -28.47 -15.88
N LEU A 220 -6.63 -28.32 -17.17
CA LEU A 220 -6.65 -29.45 -18.07
C LEU A 220 -5.37 -30.27 -17.81
N PRO A 221 -5.46 -31.47 -17.20
CA PRO A 221 -4.31 -32.35 -17.18
C PRO A 221 -3.85 -32.56 -18.62
N SER A 222 -2.53 -32.63 -18.80
CA SER A 222 -1.78 -33.05 -19.98
C SER A 222 -2.07 -34.51 -20.37
N GLN A 223 -3.35 -34.86 -20.46
CA GLN A 223 -3.89 -36.16 -20.76
C GLN A 223 -4.61 -36.05 -22.09
N LEU A 224 -3.84 -36.03 -23.17
CA LEU A 224 -4.09 -36.69 -24.46
C LEU A 224 -3.10 -36.10 -25.46
N ASP A 225 -1.84 -36.56 -25.36
CA ASP A 225 -0.98 -36.75 -26.53
C ASP A 225 -1.68 -37.76 -27.46
N MET A 226 -2.76 -37.32 -28.12
CA MET A 226 -3.18 -37.99 -29.33
C MET A 226 -2.25 -37.51 -30.43
N PRO A 227 -1.65 -38.43 -31.20
CA PRO A 227 -0.89 -38.05 -32.37
C PRO A 227 -1.79 -37.16 -33.24
N ARG A 228 -1.35 -35.92 -33.46
CA ARG A 228 -2.04 -35.03 -34.39
C ARG A 228 -2.18 -35.81 -35.70
N PRO A 229 -3.39 -35.92 -36.28
CA PRO A 229 -3.49 -36.41 -37.63
C PRO A 229 -2.57 -35.52 -38.49
N PRO A 230 -1.79 -36.11 -39.40
CA PRO A 230 -0.96 -35.33 -40.29
C PRO A 230 -1.83 -34.24 -40.93
N PRO A 231 -1.29 -33.03 -41.14
CA PRO A 231 -2.03 -31.98 -41.79
C PRO A 231 -2.62 -32.57 -43.07
N LYS A 232 -3.93 -32.40 -43.27
CA LYS A 232 -4.57 -32.65 -44.56
C LYS A 232 -3.87 -31.73 -45.55
N THR A 233 -2.78 -32.22 -46.13
CA THR A 233 -2.26 -31.70 -47.37
C THR A 233 -3.41 -31.84 -48.34
N TRP A 234 -3.98 -30.71 -48.73
CA TRP A 234 -4.86 -30.62 -49.87
C TRP A 234 -4.13 -31.25 -51.05
N SER A 235 -4.46 -32.51 -51.36
CA SER A 235 -3.98 -33.17 -52.55
C SER A 235 -4.70 -32.51 -53.71
N LYS A 236 -4.10 -31.45 -54.28
CA LYS A 236 -4.45 -30.98 -55.61
C LYS A 236 -4.25 -32.14 -56.56
N TYR A 237 -5.34 -32.77 -57.00
CA TYR A 237 -5.30 -33.74 -58.07
C TYR A 237 -4.90 -33.02 -59.35
N ARG A 238 -3.77 -33.42 -59.93
CA ARG A 238 -3.24 -32.90 -61.19
C ARG A 238 -3.67 -33.86 -62.29
N SER A 239 -4.69 -33.52 -63.05
CA SER A 239 -5.05 -34.23 -64.28
C SER A 239 -4.80 -33.32 -65.47
N MET A 240 -4.06 -33.82 -66.46
CA MET A 240 -3.66 -33.08 -67.65
C MET A 240 -4.57 -33.51 -68.80
N HIS A 241 -5.56 -32.69 -69.14
CA HIS A 241 -6.42 -32.91 -70.31
C HIS A 241 -6.11 -31.84 -71.36
N ASN A 242 -5.64 -32.25 -72.55
CA ASN A 242 -5.40 -31.38 -73.71
C ASN A 242 -4.50 -30.15 -73.46
N GLY A 243 -3.43 -30.30 -72.66
CA GLY A 243 -2.38 -29.28 -72.55
C GLY A 243 -2.75 -28.00 -71.80
N ARG A 244 -3.90 -27.95 -71.11
CA ARG A 244 -4.29 -26.84 -70.23
C ARG A 244 -4.38 -27.33 -68.78
N MET A 245 -3.88 -26.52 -67.83
CA MET A 245 -4.01 -26.79 -66.40
C MET A 245 -5.29 -26.17 -65.86
N ASP A 246 -6.22 -26.99 -65.40
CA ASP A 246 -7.42 -26.55 -64.69
C ASP A 246 -7.36 -27.00 -63.22
N PHE A 247 -7.77 -26.11 -62.31
CA PHE A 247 -7.86 -26.39 -60.87
C PHE A 247 -9.34 -26.48 -60.47
N TYR A 248 -9.72 -27.55 -59.79
CA TYR A 248 -11.06 -27.72 -59.22
C TYR A 248 -10.99 -27.67 -57.69
N ASP A 249 -11.85 -26.85 -57.08
CA ASP A 249 -12.15 -26.90 -55.65
C ASP A 249 -13.34 -27.84 -55.43
N LEU A 250 -13.12 -28.93 -54.70
CA LEU A 250 -14.20 -29.78 -54.20
C LEU A 250 -14.70 -29.17 -52.89
N ARG A 251 -15.94 -28.68 -52.89
CA ARG A 251 -16.68 -28.35 -51.65
C ARG A 251 -17.24 -29.60 -51.00
#